data_AF-A0A1B1CCT7-F1
#
_entry.id   AF-A0A1B1CCT7-F1
#
_cell.length_a   1.000
_cell.length_b   1.000
_cell.length_c   1.000
_cell.angle_alpha   90.00
_cell.angle_beta   90.00
_cell.angle_gamma   90.00
#
_symmetry.space_group_name_H-M   'P 1'
#
loop_
_entity.id
_entity.type
_entity.pdbx_description
1 polymer ?
#
loop_
_entity_poly.entity_id
_entity_poly.type
_entity_poly.pdbx_seq_one_letter_code
_entity_poly.pdbx_strand_id
1 'polypeptide(L)'
;MTAPISLFLAAFVLISTISFSTKAAELPVFQGYCEEVSQHPIKPAQRFLAYMQCNNFENRFKEQLQKHWFLVTDDDMKICMKYKGTKNETKSYQQLMGCLSQAVGEKCYSGKLTCRGKTL
;
A
#
# COMPACT_ATOMS: atom_id res chain seq x y z
N MET A 1 -34.42 -61.29 -10.52
CA MET A 1 -34.91 -59.98 -11.01
C MET A 1 -34.35 -58.89 -10.09
N THR A 2 -33.55 -57.97 -10.64
CA THR A 2 -33.38 -56.52 -10.29
C THR A 2 -33.31 -56.12 -8.80
N ALA A 3 -32.14 -55.81 -8.19
CA ALA A 3 -31.38 -54.53 -8.18
C ALA A 3 -32.00 -53.40 -7.32
N PRO A 4 -31.25 -52.42 -6.76
CA PRO A 4 -29.87 -52.43 -6.23
C PRO A 4 -29.71 -51.71 -4.86
N ILE A 5 -28.47 -51.76 -4.36
CA ILE A 5 -27.91 -51.04 -3.21
C ILE A 5 -27.97 -49.53 -3.43
N SER A 6 -28.45 -48.76 -2.44
CA SER A 6 -28.29 -47.30 -2.38
C SER A 6 -27.72 -46.89 -1.02
N LEU A 7 -26.39 -46.94 -0.93
CA LEU A 7 -25.61 -46.40 0.19
C LEU A 7 -25.37 -44.92 -0.12
N PHE A 8 -26.27 -44.04 0.36
CA PHE A 8 -26.09 -42.60 0.23
C PHE A 8 -24.98 -42.14 1.19
N LEU A 9 -23.75 -42.09 0.69
CA LEU A 9 -22.65 -41.33 1.29
C LEU A 9 -22.94 -39.83 1.11
N ALA A 10 -23.52 -39.21 2.13
CA ALA A 10 -23.62 -37.76 2.22
C ALA A 10 -22.21 -37.20 2.53
N ALA A 11 -21.45 -36.87 1.50
CA ALA A 11 -20.22 -36.11 1.64
C ALA A 11 -20.59 -34.65 2.00
N PHE A 12 -20.59 -34.35 3.30
CA PHE A 12 -20.62 -32.97 3.79
C PHE A 12 -19.31 -32.29 3.41
N VAL A 13 -19.31 -31.55 2.30
CA VAL A 13 -18.24 -30.62 1.98
C VAL A 13 -18.38 -29.43 2.93
N LEU A 14 -17.63 -29.46 4.04
CA LEU A 14 -17.38 -28.30 4.88
C LEU A 14 -16.66 -27.26 4.03
N ILE A 15 -17.43 -26.36 3.41
CA ILE A 15 -16.90 -25.15 2.79
C ILE A 15 -16.49 -24.25 3.95
N SER A 16 -15.23 -24.40 4.39
CA SER A 16 -14.60 -23.49 5.33
C SER A 16 -14.57 -22.10 4.68
N THR A 17 -15.52 -21.24 5.02
CA THR A 17 -15.43 -19.81 4.72
C THR A 17 -14.30 -19.25 5.55
N ILE A 18 -13.08 -19.28 5.02
CA ILE A 18 -11.94 -18.59 5.60
C ILE A 18 -12.22 -17.10 5.42
N SER A 19 -12.86 -16.50 6.42
CA SER A 19 -12.96 -15.05 6.53
C SER A 19 -11.57 -14.53 6.88
N PHE A 20 -10.76 -14.25 5.86
CA PHE A 20 -9.60 -13.39 6.03
C PHE A 20 -10.14 -12.02 6.44
N SER A 21 -10.16 -11.73 7.74
CA SER A 21 -10.28 -10.38 8.24
C SER A 21 -8.97 -9.67 7.90
N THR A 22 -8.83 -9.26 6.65
CA THR A 22 -7.72 -8.43 6.20
C THR A 22 -8.01 -7.04 6.76
N LYS A 23 -7.59 -6.80 8.01
CA LYS A 23 -7.56 -5.47 8.57
C LYS A 23 -6.66 -4.66 7.63
N ALA A 24 -7.25 -3.77 6.84
CA ALA A 24 -6.50 -2.95 5.90
C ALA A 24 -5.32 -2.31 6.65
N ALA A 25 -4.10 -2.45 6.12
CA ALA A 25 -2.92 -1.86 6.73
C ALA A 25 -3.20 -0.40 7.09
N GLU A 26 -2.82 0.07 8.27
CA GLU A 26 -3.06 1.48 8.61
C GLU A 26 -2.05 2.37 7.86
N LEU A 27 -2.51 3.49 7.30
CA LEU A 27 -1.61 4.44 6.63
C LEU A 27 -0.62 5.01 7.66
N PRO A 28 0.70 4.84 7.47
CA PRO A 28 1.68 5.34 8.42
C PRO A 28 1.68 6.87 8.47
N VAL A 29 2.06 7.40 9.64
CA VAL A 29 2.24 8.83 9.85
C VAL A 29 3.73 9.16 9.76
N PHE A 30 4.09 10.02 8.82
CA PHE A 30 5.45 10.56 8.69
C PHE A 30 5.55 11.92 9.37
N GLN A 31 6.63 12.15 10.12
CA GLN A 31 6.93 13.39 10.83
C GLN A 31 8.39 13.80 10.57
N GLY A 32 8.67 15.10 10.64
CA GLY A 32 10.04 15.64 10.54
C GLY A 32 10.66 15.68 9.15
N TYR A 33 10.13 14.96 8.15
CA TYR A 33 10.70 14.95 6.79
C TYR A 33 10.82 16.35 6.16
N CYS A 34 9.73 17.13 6.16
CA CYS A 34 9.79 18.48 5.58
C CYS A 34 10.61 19.46 6.41
N GLU A 35 10.73 19.23 7.72
CA GLU A 35 11.66 19.98 8.57
C GLU A 35 13.11 19.71 8.15
N GLU A 36 13.49 18.43 8.01
CA GLU A 36 14.81 18.00 7.52
C GLU A 36 15.13 18.63 6.15
N VAL A 37 14.22 18.49 5.17
CA VAL A 37 14.39 19.06 3.82
C VAL A 37 14.53 20.59 3.85
N SER A 38 13.79 21.27 4.72
CA SER A 38 13.82 22.72 4.83
C SER A 38 15.12 23.28 5.41
N GLN A 39 16.00 22.44 5.96
CA GLN A 39 17.30 22.87 6.49
C GLN A 39 18.38 22.99 5.41
N HIS A 40 18.19 22.39 4.23
CA HIS A 40 19.17 22.44 3.13
C HIS A 40 19.46 23.86 2.61
N PRO A 41 18.47 24.76 2.42
CA PRO A 41 18.76 26.13 2.02
C PRO A 41 19.47 26.93 3.10
N ILE A 42 20.39 27.82 2.69
CA ILE A 42 21.15 28.67 3.63
C ILE A 42 20.29 29.83 4.16
N LYS A 43 19.48 30.46 3.29
CA LYS A 43 18.72 31.67 3.64
C LYS A 43 17.41 31.35 4.36
N PRO A 44 17.06 32.03 5.46
CA PRO A 44 15.83 31.77 6.22
C PRO A 44 14.55 31.81 5.37
N ALA A 45 14.41 32.79 4.47
CA ALA A 45 13.25 32.88 3.58
C ALA A 45 13.14 31.65 2.64
N GLN A 46 14.27 31.12 2.16
CA GLN A 46 14.28 29.92 1.32
C GLN A 46 13.95 28.65 2.12
N ARG A 47 14.37 28.58 3.39
CA ARG A 47 13.99 27.47 4.29
C ARG A 47 12.48 27.43 4.48
N PHE A 48 11.86 28.58 4.76
CA PHE A 48 10.41 28.68 4.90
C PHE A 48 9.68 28.26 3.63
N LEU A 49 10.12 28.74 2.46
CA LEU A 49 9.52 28.36 1.17
C LEU A 49 9.69 26.86 0.90
N ALA A 50 10.87 26.28 1.16
CA ALA A 50 11.12 24.85 1.00
C ALA A 50 10.24 24.00 1.92
N TYR A 51 10.07 24.41 3.18
CA TYR A 51 9.16 23.76 4.13
C TYR A 51 7.72 23.76 3.63
N MET A 52 7.21 24.93 3.24
CA MET A 52 5.84 25.09 2.73
C MET A 52 5.61 24.27 1.45
N GLN A 53 6.58 24.28 0.53
CA GLN A 53 6.52 23.50 -0.69
C GLN A 53 6.52 22.00 -0.40
N CYS A 54 7.41 21.53 0.47
CA CYS A 54 7.45 20.13 0.88
C CYS A 54 6.14 19.67 1.51
N ASN A 55 5.59 20.44 2.47
CA ASN A 55 4.32 20.11 3.11
C ASN A 55 3.18 20.01 2.09
N ASN A 56 3.12 20.93 1.12
CA ASN A 56 2.11 20.89 0.07
C ASN A 56 2.21 19.62 -0.79
N PHE A 57 3.42 19.19 -1.14
CA PHE A 57 3.61 17.94 -1.89
C PHE A 57 3.28 16.71 -1.05
N GLU A 58 3.75 16.64 0.19
CA GLU A 58 3.50 15.52 1.09
C GLU A 58 2.01 15.35 1.39
N ASN A 59 1.27 16.45 1.57
CA ASN A 59 -0.18 16.40 1.72
C ASN A 59 -0.87 15.84 0.47
N ARG A 60 -0.44 16.25 -0.73
CA ARG A 60 -0.98 15.70 -1.98
C ARG A 60 -0.69 14.20 -2.12
N PHE A 61 0.52 13.76 -1.77
CA PHE A 61 0.87 12.33 -1.81
C PHE A 61 0.07 11.53 -0.79
N LYS A 62 -0.13 12.08 0.42
CA LYS A 62 -0.99 11.48 1.44
C LYS A 62 -2.42 11.30 0.93
N GLU A 63 -3.01 12.33 0.33
CA GLU A 63 -4.36 12.25 -0.26
C GLU A 63 -4.45 11.19 -1.36
N GLN A 64 -3.45 11.11 -2.25
CA GLN A 64 -3.41 10.09 -3.30
C GLN A 64 -3.29 8.67 -2.73
N LEU A 65 -2.45 8.49 -1.71
CA LEU A 65 -2.32 7.22 -1.01
C LEU A 65 -3.64 6.82 -0.36
N GLN A 66 -4.29 7.73 0.36
CA GLN A 66 -5.59 7.47 1.01
C GLN A 66 -6.64 7.05 0.00
N LYS A 67 -6.71 7.72 -1.16
CA LYS A 67 -7.68 7.40 -2.23
C LYS A 67 -7.50 5.99 -2.79
N HIS A 68 -6.27 5.51 -2.90
CA HIS A 68 -5.95 4.21 -3.52
C HIS A 68 -5.51 3.16 -2.49
N TRP A 69 -5.70 3.44 -1.20
CA TRP A 69 -5.15 2.62 -0.13
C TRP A 69 -5.68 1.19 -0.11
N PHE A 70 -6.88 0.97 -0.66
CA PHE A 70 -7.49 -0.34 -0.84
C PHE A 70 -6.69 -1.30 -1.75
N LEU A 71 -5.73 -0.79 -2.53
CA LEU A 71 -4.83 -1.59 -3.35
C LEU A 71 -3.62 -2.14 -2.57
N VAL A 72 -3.35 -1.57 -1.39
CA VAL A 72 -2.17 -1.87 -0.59
C VAL A 72 -2.43 -3.06 0.32
N THR A 73 -1.50 -4.00 0.33
CA THR A 73 -1.52 -5.18 1.20
C THR A 73 -0.46 -5.08 2.29
N ASP A 74 -0.62 -5.88 3.34
CA ASP A 74 0.38 -5.95 4.43
C ASP A 74 1.77 -6.34 3.93
N ASP A 75 1.86 -7.17 2.90
CA ASP A 75 3.15 -7.59 2.33
C ASP A 75 3.82 -6.43 1.57
N ASP A 76 3.05 -5.58 0.88
CA ASP A 76 3.60 -4.36 0.27
C ASP A 76 4.17 -3.45 1.34
N MET A 77 3.45 -3.29 2.46
CA MET A 77 3.90 -2.49 3.58
C MET A 77 5.17 -3.03 4.22
N LYS A 78 5.28 -4.36 4.41
CA LYS A 78 6.51 -4.98 4.92
C LYS A 78 7.70 -4.71 4.00
N ILE A 79 7.49 -4.74 2.68
CA ILE A 79 8.55 -4.46 1.70
C ILE A 79 8.95 -2.97 1.77
N CYS A 80 7.97 -2.07 1.70
CA CYS A 80 8.22 -0.63 1.65
C CYS A 80 8.73 -0.04 2.97
N MET A 81 8.48 -0.70 4.10
CA MET A 81 8.95 -0.29 5.42
C MET A 81 10.10 -1.15 5.96
N LYS A 82 10.66 -2.06 5.13
CA LYS A 82 11.71 -3.02 5.54
C LYS A 82 12.93 -2.34 6.18
N TYR A 83 13.29 -1.15 5.70
CA TYR A 83 14.49 -0.42 6.08
C TYR A 83 14.27 0.64 7.17
N LYS A 84 13.17 0.54 7.92
CA LYS A 84 12.85 1.45 9.03
C LYS A 84 14.03 1.58 9.99
N GLY A 85 14.38 2.81 10.37
CA GLY A 85 15.53 3.12 11.24
C GLY A 85 16.91 3.02 10.57
N THR A 86 16.99 2.82 9.25
CA THR A 86 18.27 2.83 8.51
C THR A 86 18.37 4.06 7.59
N LYS A 87 19.53 4.24 6.95
CA LYS A 87 19.73 5.32 5.96
C LYS A 87 18.79 5.26 4.75
N ASN A 88 18.20 4.09 4.47
CA ASN A 88 17.29 3.86 3.35
C ASN A 88 15.82 3.78 3.82
N GLU A 89 15.52 4.30 5.00
CA GLU A 89 14.16 4.34 5.53
C GLU A 89 13.22 5.17 4.63
N THR A 90 12.02 4.66 4.44
CA THR A 90 10.88 5.43 3.92
C THR A 90 10.44 6.42 4.99
N LYS A 91 10.73 7.71 4.78
CA LYS A 91 10.45 8.81 5.72
C LYS A 91 9.35 9.75 5.27
N SER A 92 8.79 9.56 4.07
CA SER A 92 7.83 10.48 3.48
C SER A 92 6.74 9.77 2.70
N TYR A 93 5.58 10.41 2.54
CA TYR A 93 4.47 9.92 1.71
C TYR A 93 4.90 9.82 0.24
N GLN A 94 5.73 10.73 -0.26
CA GLN A 94 6.30 10.62 -1.61
C GLN A 94 7.10 9.31 -1.78
N GLN A 95 7.99 9.00 -0.85
CA GLN A 95 8.81 7.80 -0.90
C GLN A 95 7.95 6.53 -0.79
N LEU A 96 6.98 6.55 0.13
CA LEU A 96 6.04 5.44 0.30
C LEU A 96 5.22 5.23 -0.98
N MET A 97 4.71 6.30 -1.59
CA MET A 97 3.96 6.22 -2.84
C MET A 97 4.83 5.67 -3.98
N GLY A 98 6.10 6.05 -4.05
CA GLY A 98 7.04 5.49 -5.04
C GLY A 98 7.18 3.98 -4.90
N CYS A 99 7.44 3.49 -3.68
CA CYS A 99 7.57 2.06 -3.42
C CYS A 99 6.27 1.29 -3.69
N LEU A 100 5.14 1.80 -3.20
CA LEU A 100 3.83 1.15 -3.40
C LEU A 100 3.42 1.14 -4.86
N SER A 101 3.70 2.20 -5.63
CA SER A 101 3.42 2.24 -7.07
C SER A 101 4.20 1.17 -7.82
N GLN A 102 5.45 0.91 -7.42
CA GLN A 102 6.23 -0.19 -7.98
C GLN A 102 5.61 -1.54 -7.62
N ALA A 103 5.29 -1.79 -6.34
CA ALA A 103 4.72 -3.05 -5.89
C ALA A 103 3.36 -3.35 -6.56
N VAL A 104 2.50 -2.33 -6.65
CA VAL A 104 1.21 -2.42 -7.37
C VAL A 104 1.46 -2.67 -8.86
N GLY A 105 2.39 -1.95 -9.49
CA GLY A 105 2.75 -2.14 -10.90
C GLY A 105 3.23 -3.57 -11.22
N GLU A 106 4.04 -4.16 -10.34
CA GLU A 106 4.49 -5.56 -10.46
C GLU A 106 3.32 -6.54 -10.33
N LYS A 107 2.36 -6.28 -9.43
CA LYS A 107 1.13 -7.08 -9.31
C LYS A 107 0.24 -6.96 -10.55
N CYS A 108 0.14 -5.75 -11.11
CA CYS A 108 -0.55 -5.52 -12.38
C CYS A 108 0.10 -6.33 -13.51
N TYR A 109 1.42 -6.24 -13.64
CA TYR A 109 2.19 -6.90 -14.69
C TYR A 109 2.11 -8.43 -14.57
N SER A 110 2.17 -8.97 -13.36
CA SER A 110 2.07 -10.41 -13.10
C SER A 110 0.65 -10.97 -13.13
N GLY A 111 -0.37 -10.14 -13.41
CA GLY A 111 -1.78 -10.56 -13.43
C GLY A 111 -2.38 -10.86 -12.06
N LYS A 112 -1.65 -10.60 -10.97
CA LYS A 112 -2.15 -10.76 -9.58
C LYS A 112 -3.16 -9.68 -9.19
N LEU A 113 -3.13 -8.54 -9.88
CA LEU A 113 -4.08 -7.45 -9.73
C LEU A 113 -4.60 -7.05 -11.12
N THR A 114 -5.92 -6.92 -11.27
CA THR A 114 -6.50 -6.43 -12.53
C THR A 114 -6.39 -4.91 -12.57
N CYS A 115 -5.41 -4.40 -13.32
CA CYS A 115 -5.15 -2.96 -13.44
C CYS A 115 -5.62 -2.37 -14.77
N ARG A 116 -6.52 -3.06 -15.48
CA ARG A 116 -7.11 -2.54 -16.71
C ARG A 116 -7.86 -1.25 -16.39
N GLY A 117 -7.33 -0.12 -16.86
CA GLY A 117 -8.14 1.06 -17.07
C GLY A 117 -9.23 0.76 -18.10
N LYS A 118 -10.38 1.44 -18.00
CA LYS A 118 -11.21 1.65 -19.19
C LYS A 118 -10.28 2.25 -20.25
N THR A 119 -10.01 1.50 -21.32
CA THR A 119 -9.54 2.10 -22.56
C THR A 119 -10.60 3.12 -22.96
N LEU A 120 -10.24 4.41 -22.90
CA LEU A 120 -11.04 5.48 -23.49
C LEU A 120 -11.11 5.29 -25.01
#